data_AF-A0A354EG21-F1
#
_entry.id   AF-A0A354EG21-F1
#
_cell.length_a   1.000
_cell.length_b   1.000
_cell.length_c   1.000
_cell.angle_alpha   90.00
_cell.angle_beta   90.00
_cell.angle_gamma   90.00
#
_symmetry.space_group_name_H-M   'P 1'
#
loop_
_entity.id
_entity.type
_entity.pdbx_description
1 polymer ?
#
loop_
_entity_poly.entity_id
_entity_poly.type
_entity_poly.pdbx_seq_one_letter_code
_entity_poly.pdbx_strand_id
1 'polypeptide(L)'
;MVRKVWSLVLLGVMLSCATALAGNPGKEAAAIAAAEQWLAMVDAGRYAASWQEAAGLFRDAVIQDHWVHSLNAVRKPLGRL
;
A
#
# COMPACT_ATOMS: atom_id res chain seq x y z
N MET A 1 1.22 -17.98 46.34
CA MET A 1 0.61 -18.35 45.04
C MET A 1 -0.15 -17.18 44.42
N VAL A 2 -1.14 -16.61 45.10
CA VAL A 2 -2.04 -15.54 44.58
C VAL A 2 -1.30 -14.30 44.01
N ARG A 3 -0.30 -13.74 44.70
CA ARG A 3 0.48 -12.59 44.21
C ARG A 3 1.19 -12.83 42.88
N LYS A 4 1.67 -14.06 42.61
CA LYS A 4 2.34 -14.42 41.35
C LYS A 4 1.34 -14.52 40.19
N VAL A 5 0.13 -14.99 40.47
CA VAL A 5 -0.97 -15.08 39.49
C VAL A 5 -1.42 -13.69 39.05
N TRP A 6 -1.57 -12.76 40.00
CA TRP A 6 -1.91 -11.36 39.69
C TRP A 6 -0.81 -10.65 38.89
N SER A 7 0.47 -10.89 39.21
CA SER A 7 1.58 -10.37 38.41
C SER A 7 1.60 -10.92 36.98
N LEU A 8 1.27 -12.20 36.78
CA LEU A 8 1.19 -12.81 35.45
C LEU A 8 0.00 -12.30 34.64
N VAL A 9 -1.15 -12.08 35.28
CA VAL A 9 -2.33 -11.49 34.63
C VAL A 9 -2.06 -10.04 34.23
N LEU A 10 -1.43 -9.24 35.10
CA LEU A 10 -1.04 -7.86 34.78
C LEU A 10 -0.01 -7.81 33.64
N LEU A 11 0.97 -8.72 33.62
CA LEU A 11 1.95 -8.82 32.53
C LEU A 11 1.29 -9.22 31.20
N GLY A 12 0.33 -10.14 31.24
CA GLY A 12 -0.45 -10.54 30.06
C GLY A 12 -1.31 -9.41 29.49
N VAL A 13 -1.93 -8.59 30.34
CA VAL A 13 -2.71 -7.40 29.94
C VAL A 13 -1.81 -6.28 29.39
N MET A 14 -0.62 -6.09 29.96
CA MET A 14 0.37 -5.14 29.43
C MET A 14 0.87 -5.55 28.03
N LEU A 15 1.11 -6.85 27.81
CA LEU A 15 1.60 -7.36 26.53
C LEU A 15 0.55 -7.26 25.39
N SER A 16 -0.73 -7.43 25.71
CA SER A 16 -1.82 -7.32 24.72
C SER A 16 -2.19 -5.88 24.37
N CYS A 17 -1.85 -4.91 25.22
CA CYS A 17 -2.04 -3.48 24.92
C CYS A 17 -1.01 -2.94 23.91
N ALA A 18 0.17 -3.58 23.82
CA ALA A 18 1.24 -3.16 22.91
C ALA A 18 0.92 -3.39 21.41
N THR A 19 0.03 -4.33 21.09
CA THR A 19 -0.34 -4.62 19.69
C THR A 19 -1.37 -3.65 19.11
N ALA A 20 -2.08 -2.89 19.95
CA ALA A 20 -3.07 -1.90 19.52
C ALA A 20 -2.44 -0.59 19.00
N LEU A 21 -1.15 -0.36 19.27
CA LEU A 21 -0.38 0.80 18.77
C LEU A 21 0.50 0.47 17.55
N ALA A 22 0.35 -0.71 16.93
CA ALA A 22 1.22 -1.19 15.86
C ALA A 22 0.99 -0.53 14.48
N GLY A 23 0.45 0.69 14.44
CA GLY A 23 0.53 1.53 13.25
C GLY A 23 2.00 1.89 13.02
N ASN A 24 2.46 1.87 11.77
CA ASN A 24 3.81 2.31 11.43
C ASN A 24 3.70 3.54 10.51
N PRO A 25 3.53 4.75 11.09
CA PRO A 25 3.33 5.97 10.32
C PRO A 25 4.42 6.22 9.27
N GLY A 26 5.66 5.77 9.54
CA GLY A 26 6.76 5.86 8.57
C GLY A 26 6.54 4.98 7.34
N LYS A 27 6.03 3.76 7.51
CA LYS A 27 5.67 2.88 6.40
C LYS A 27 4.46 3.40 5.63
N GLU A 28 3.47 3.97 6.32
CA GLU A 28 2.30 4.58 5.69
C GLU A 28 2.70 5.80 4.85
N ALA A 29 3.51 6.70 5.39
CA ALA A 29 4.00 7.86 4.66
C ALA A 29 4.82 7.46 3.42
N ALA A 30 5.69 6.44 3.55
CA ALA A 30 6.45 5.91 2.41
C ALA A 30 5.53 5.29 1.34
N ALA A 31 4.47 4.59 1.75
CA ALA A 31 3.50 3.99 0.83
C ALA A 31 2.70 5.07 0.08
N ILE A 32 2.29 6.15 0.75
CA ILE A 32 1.61 7.29 0.12
C ILE A 32 2.54 7.94 -0.92
N ALA A 33 3.79 8.23 -0.53
CA ALA A 33 4.75 8.85 -1.44
C ALA A 33 5.02 7.99 -2.69
N ALA A 34 5.08 6.66 -2.54
CA ALA A 34 5.23 5.74 -3.67
C ALA A 34 3.98 5.73 -4.56
N ALA A 35 2.77 5.76 -3.97
CA ALA A 35 1.51 5.80 -4.71
C ALA A 35 1.36 7.11 -5.52
N GLU A 36 1.75 8.25 -4.94
CA GLU A 36 1.73 9.56 -5.63
C GLU A 36 2.67 9.58 -6.83
N GLN A 37 3.90 9.06 -6.69
CA GLN A 37 4.84 8.93 -7.80
C GLN A 37 4.31 8.02 -8.91
N TRP A 38 3.66 6.92 -8.52
CA TRP A 38 3.01 6.00 -9.46
C TRP A 38 1.84 6.66 -10.22
N LEU A 39 0.98 7.40 -9.51
CA LEU A 39 -0.14 8.12 -10.11
C LEU A 39 0.34 9.21 -11.07
N ALA A 40 1.40 9.93 -10.75
CA ALA A 40 1.96 10.95 -11.63
C ALA A 40 2.37 10.38 -13.00
N MET A 41 2.85 9.13 -13.06
CA MET A 41 3.12 8.45 -14.33
C MET A 41 1.84 8.14 -15.11
N VAL A 42 0.77 7.72 -14.42
CA VAL A 42 -0.54 7.50 -15.05
C VAL A 42 -1.08 8.80 -15.62
N ASP A 43 -1.07 9.87 -14.84
CA ASP A 43 -1.63 11.16 -15.24
C ASP A 43 -0.83 11.79 -16.40
N ALA A 44 0.49 11.56 -16.43
CA ALA A 44 1.36 11.95 -17.55
C ALA A 44 1.23 11.05 -18.80
N GLY A 45 0.35 10.04 -18.80
CA GLY A 45 0.17 9.12 -19.93
C GLY A 45 1.29 8.08 -20.09
N ARG A 46 2.19 7.94 -19.12
CA ARG A 46 3.33 7.01 -19.15
C ARG A 46 2.92 5.61 -18.66
N TYR A 47 1.91 5.02 -19.30
CA TYR A 47 1.23 3.80 -18.83
C TYR A 47 2.14 2.56 -18.77
N ALA A 48 3.06 2.40 -19.71
CA ALA A 48 4.03 1.29 -19.66
C ALA A 48 4.97 1.42 -18.46
N ALA A 49 5.42 2.64 -18.16
CA ALA A 49 6.27 2.91 -17.00
C ALA A 49 5.49 2.72 -15.68
N SER A 50 4.22 3.14 -15.61
CA SER A 50 3.41 2.89 -14.41
C SER A 50 3.19 1.39 -14.18
N TRP A 51 3.08 0.57 -15.22
CA TRP A 51 3.04 -0.88 -15.06
C TRP A 51 4.36 -1.44 -14.48
N GLN A 52 5.50 -0.98 -14.99
CA GLN A 52 6.82 -1.43 -14.53
C GLN A 52 7.06 -1.10 -13.06
N GLU A 53 6.68 0.11 -12.63
CA GLU A 53 6.84 0.59 -11.25
C GLU A 53 5.77 0.07 -10.28
N ALA A 54 4.78 -0.70 -10.76
CA ALA A 54 3.79 -1.32 -9.88
C ALA A 54 4.41 -2.45 -9.03
N ALA A 55 3.69 -2.90 -8.00
CA ALA A 55 4.11 -4.06 -7.22
C ALA A 55 4.22 -5.33 -8.09
N GLY A 56 5.12 -6.25 -7.74
CA GLY A 56 5.28 -7.52 -8.47
C GLY A 56 3.96 -8.30 -8.60
N LEU A 57 3.19 -8.37 -7.52
CA LEU A 57 1.85 -8.96 -7.51
C LEU A 57 0.93 -8.42 -8.62
N PHE A 58 1.00 -7.13 -8.91
CA PHE A 58 0.21 -6.51 -9.97
C PHE A 58 0.72 -6.92 -11.36
N ARG A 59 2.03 -6.92 -11.57
CA ARG A 59 2.64 -7.33 -12.84
C ARG A 59 2.45 -8.81 -13.15
N ASP A 60 2.36 -9.65 -12.13
CA ASP A 60 2.06 -11.07 -12.28
C ASP A 60 0.60 -11.32 -12.67
N ALA A 61 -0.32 -10.44 -12.25
CA ALA A 61 -1.76 -10.56 -12.51
C ALA A 61 -2.23 -9.82 -13.78
N VAL A 62 -1.53 -8.76 -14.18
CA VAL A 62 -1.94 -7.87 -15.27
C VAL A 62 -0.86 -7.82 -16.33
N ILE A 63 -1.19 -8.21 -17.56
CA ILE A 63 -0.27 -8.10 -18.71
C ILE A 63 -0.10 -6.61 -19.06
N GLN A 64 1.15 -6.18 -19.29
CA GLN A 64 1.50 -4.78 -19.58
C GLN A 64 0.66 -4.20 -20.75
N ASP A 65 0.53 -4.92 -21.85
CA ASP A 65 -0.22 -4.45 -23.02
C ASP A 65 -1.70 -4.25 -22.72
N HIS A 66 -2.30 -5.11 -21.89
CA HIS A 66 -3.69 -4.95 -21.44
C HIS A 66 -3.84 -3.73 -20.54
N TRP A 67 -2.87 -3.47 -19.65
CA TRP A 67 -2.87 -2.27 -18.83
C TRP A 67 -2.81 -0.99 -19.66
N VAL A 68 -1.87 -0.93 -20.61
CA VAL A 68 -1.72 0.20 -21.52
C VAL A 68 -2.98 0.40 -22.36
N HIS A 69 -3.57 -0.67 -22.89
CA HIS A 69 -4.81 -0.60 -23.66
C HIS A 69 -5.97 -0.04 -22.82
N SER A 70 -6.19 -0.58 -21.62
CA SER A 70 -7.26 -0.14 -20.73
C SER A 70 -7.12 1.32 -20.31
N LEU A 71 -5.91 1.78 -19.96
CA LEU A 71 -5.71 3.19 -19.61
C LEU A 71 -5.89 4.13 -20.81
N ASN A 72 -5.47 3.73 -22.01
CA ASN A 72 -5.78 4.49 -23.21
C ASN A 72 -7.29 4.59 -23.45
N ALA A 73 -8.05 3.52 -23.20
CA ALA A 73 -9.50 3.53 -23.39
C ALA A 73 -10.24 4.38 -22.34
N VAL A 74 -9.81 4.32 -21.07
CA VAL A 74 -10.53 4.94 -19.95
C VAL A 74 -10.04 6.35 -19.64
N ARG A 75 -8.72 6.59 -19.60
CA ARG A 75 -8.15 7.88 -19.17
C ARG A 75 -8.10 8.91 -20.29
N LYS A 76 -7.74 8.50 -21.52
CA LYS A 76 -7.57 9.42 -22.65
C LYS A 76 -8.82 10.28 -22.95
N PRO A 77 -10.07 9.74 -22.89
CA PRO A 77 -11.27 10.55 -23.11
C PRO A 77 -11.55 11.60 -22.02
N LEU A 78 -10.94 11.48 -20.83
CA LEU A 78 -11.18 12.38 -19.70
C LEU A 78 -10.39 13.70 -19.80
N GLY A 79 -9.52 13.83 -20.80
CA GLY A 79 -8.65 14.99 -20.96
C GLY A 79 -7.38 14.90 -20.12
N ARG A 80 -6.70 16.03 -19.95
CA ARG A 80 -5.46 16.12 -19.17
C ARG A 80 -5.77 16.45 -17.72
N LEU A 81 -4.94 15.92 -16.82
CA LEU A 81 -4.90 16.26 -15.39
C LEU A 81 -3.72 17.20 -15.12
#